data_AF-W3WMW6-F1
#
_entry.id   AF-W3WMW6-F1
#
_cell.length_a   1.000
_cell.length_b   1.000
_cell.length_c   1.000
_cell.angle_alpha   90.00
_cell.angle_beta   90.00
_cell.angle_gamma   90.00
#
_symmetry.space_group_name_H-M   'P 1'
#
loop_
_entity.id
_entity.type
_entity.pdbx_description
1 polymer ?
#
loop_
_entity_poly.entity_id
_entity_poly.type
_entity_poly.pdbx_seq_one_letter_code
_entity_poly.pdbx_strand_id
1 'polypeptide(L)'
;MFKRLVILFFNLLFPPLAVFLLTGFDADFAMNCVLFILAVIPSHIHGMYISFVYFSRKNKVRKGRWPGKRRAFIYSEKVQRGGATQAQLDEITAMEKQRAQPKSARKVQREWHRSG
;
A
#
# COMPACT_ATOMS: atom_id res chain seq x y z
N MET A 1 8.95 8.96 14.40
CA MET A 1 7.60 8.36 14.24
C MET A 1 7.46 7.05 15.02
N PHE A 2 8.29 6.02 14.76
CA PHE A 2 8.26 4.73 15.50
C PHE A 2 8.35 4.88 17.03
N LYS A 3 9.25 5.74 17.54
CA LYS A 3 9.36 6.02 18.99
C LYS A 3 8.06 6.55 19.62
N ARG A 4 7.30 7.40 18.92
CA ARG A 4 6.01 7.94 19.40
C ARG A 4 4.91 6.87 19.38
N LEU A 5 4.92 6.00 18.36
CA LEU A 5 4.05 4.82 18.27
C LEU A 5 4.32 3.82 19.39
N VAL A 6 5.58 3.56 19.72
CA VAL A 6 5.96 2.67 20.84
C VAL A 6 5.52 3.28 22.18
N ILE A 7 5.74 4.58 22.39
CA ILE A 7 5.29 5.28 23.60
C ILE A 7 3.76 5.29 23.73
N LEU A 8 3.03 5.46 22.61
CA LEU A 8 1.57 5.35 22.57
C LEU A 8 1.12 3.91 22.86
N PHE A 9 1.80 2.90 22.31
CA PHE A 9 1.48 1.48 22.51
C PHE A 9 1.69 1.05 23.97
N PHE A 10 2.79 1.49 24.59
CA PHE A 10 3.03 1.30 26.02
C PHE A 10 1.99 2.05 26.86
N ASN A 11 1.65 3.29 26.49
CA ASN A 11 0.52 4.03 27.10
C ASN A 11 -0.86 3.51 26.70
N LEU A 12 -1.03 2.48 25.85
CA LEU A 12 -2.33 1.89 25.54
C LEU A 12 -2.51 0.54 26.22
N LEU A 13 -1.40 -0.16 26.54
CA LEU A 13 -1.41 -1.40 27.32
C LEU A 13 -1.40 -1.11 28.84
N PHE A 14 -0.72 -0.04 29.27
CA PHE A 14 -0.66 0.32 30.69
C PHE A 14 -1.98 0.86 31.27
N PRO A 15 -2.81 1.68 30.59
CA PRO A 15 -4.07 2.18 31.16
C PRO A 15 -5.18 1.15 31.35
N PRO A 16 -5.52 0.25 30.39
CA PRO A 16 -6.57 -0.73 30.62
C PRO A 16 -6.20 -1.71 31.74
N LEU A 17 -4.91 -2.04 31.86
CA LEU A 17 -4.39 -2.85 32.97
C LEU A 17 -4.36 -2.06 34.29
N ALA A 18 -3.97 -0.78 34.26
CA ALA A 18 -3.98 0.09 35.43
C ALA A 18 -5.40 0.37 35.94
N VAL A 19 -6.37 0.61 35.04
CA VAL A 19 -7.79 0.78 35.38
C VAL A 19 -8.37 -0.53 35.91
N PHE A 20 -8.07 -1.67 35.28
CA PHE A 20 -8.46 -2.98 35.83
C PHE A 20 -7.93 -3.20 37.26
N LEU A 21 -6.69 -2.79 37.54
CA LEU A 21 -6.07 -2.87 38.88
C LEU A 21 -6.62 -1.82 39.87
N LEU A 22 -7.13 -0.67 39.39
CA LEU A 22 -7.65 0.42 40.21
C LEU A 22 -9.15 0.31 40.52
N THR A 23 -9.97 -0.08 39.53
CA THR A 23 -11.45 -0.09 39.61
C THR A 23 -12.04 -1.50 39.64
N GLY A 24 -11.25 -2.54 39.36
CA GLY A 24 -11.77 -3.89 39.18
C GLY A 24 -12.58 -4.05 37.88
N PHE A 25 -13.57 -4.95 37.88
CA PHE A 25 -14.42 -5.25 36.72
C PHE A 25 -15.59 -4.25 36.60
N ASP A 26 -15.25 -2.98 36.36
CA ASP A 26 -16.23 -1.89 36.29
C ASP A 26 -16.46 -1.39 34.84
N ALA A 27 -17.48 -0.56 34.63
CA ALA A 27 -17.85 -0.03 33.31
C ALA A 27 -16.69 0.70 32.61
N ASP A 28 -15.81 1.35 33.37
CA ASP A 28 -14.62 2.04 32.86
C ASP A 28 -13.57 1.09 32.27
N PHE A 29 -13.47 -0.14 32.79
CA PHE A 29 -12.63 -1.20 32.23
C PHE A 29 -13.21 -1.71 30.91
N ALA A 30 -14.54 -1.91 30.84
CA ALA A 30 -15.22 -2.34 29.62
C ALA A 30 -15.06 -1.30 28.50
N MET A 31 -15.21 0.00 28.81
CA MET A 31 -14.99 1.09 27.85
C MET A 31 -13.55 1.13 27.33
N ASN A 32 -12.55 0.96 28.20
CA ASN A 32 -11.15 0.89 27.77
C ASN A 32 -10.87 -0.35 26.91
N CYS A 33 -11.47 -1.50 27.21
CA CYS A 33 -11.37 -2.69 26.36
C CYS A 33 -11.99 -2.46 24.97
N VAL A 34 -13.16 -1.83 24.89
CA VAL A 34 -13.82 -1.50 23.61
C VAL A 34 -12.95 -0.54 22.80
N LEU A 35 -12.41 0.51 23.42
CA LEU A 35 -11.49 1.44 22.75
C LEU A 35 -10.22 0.75 22.26
N PHE A 36 -9.69 -0.21 23.02
CA PHE A 36 -8.54 -1.01 22.61
C PHE A 36 -8.85 -1.88 21.38
N ILE A 37 -9.96 -2.61 21.40
CA ILE A 37 -10.42 -3.42 20.26
C ILE A 37 -10.65 -2.52 19.04
N LEU A 38 -11.29 -1.37 19.24
CA LEU A 38 -11.57 -0.38 18.21
C LEU A 38 -10.28 0.22 17.61
N ALA A 39 -9.19 0.33 18.36
CA ALA A 39 -7.89 0.78 17.85
C ALA A 39 -7.11 -0.33 17.14
N VAL A 40 -7.19 -1.56 17.66
CA VAL A 40 -6.46 -2.73 17.15
C VAL A 40 -6.98 -3.17 15.78
N ILE A 41 -8.30 -3.30 15.62
CA ILE A 41 -8.93 -3.78 14.39
C ILE A 41 -8.54 -2.94 13.15
N PRO A 42 -8.71 -1.60 13.12
CA PRO A 42 -8.38 -0.80 11.95
C PRO A 42 -6.88 -0.81 11.63
N SER A 43 -6.02 -0.92 12.65
CA SER A 43 -4.56 -1.06 12.48
C SER A 43 -4.21 -2.34 11.71
N HIS A 44 -4.80 -3.47 12.10
CA HIS A 44 -4.56 -4.76 11.44
C HIS A 44 -5.14 -4.79 10.02
N ILE A 45 -6.35 -4.27 9.82
CA ILE A 45 -6.97 -4.15 8.49
C ILE A 45 -6.10 -3.28 7.58
N HIS A 46 -5.57 -2.16 8.08
CA HIS A 46 -4.68 -1.29 7.31
C HIS A 46 -3.36 -1.99 6.92
N GLY A 47 -2.74 -2.73 7.84
CA GLY A 47 -1.55 -3.53 7.56
C GLY A 47 -1.79 -4.63 6.53
N MET A 48 -2.93 -5.32 6.63
CA MET A 48 -3.35 -6.31 5.64
C MET A 48 -3.62 -5.68 4.27
N TYR A 49 -4.27 -4.50 4.22
CA TYR A 49 -4.51 -3.76 2.99
C TYR A 49 -3.21 -3.41 2.27
N ILE A 50 -2.22 -2.87 2.97
CA ILE A 50 -0.89 -2.55 2.42
C ILE A 50 -0.25 -3.82 1.83
N SER A 51 -0.28 -4.92 2.58
CA SER A 51 0.29 -6.20 2.16
C SER A 51 -0.39 -6.72 0.89
N PHE A 52 -1.73 -6.69 0.86
CA PHE A 52 -2.50 -7.15 -0.30
C PHE A 52 -2.21 -6.32 -1.56
N VAL A 53 -2.14 -4.99 -1.42
CA VAL A 53 -1.77 -4.09 -2.52
C VAL A 53 -0.34 -4.36 -2.99
N TYR A 54 0.61 -4.56 -2.07
CA TYR A 54 1.99 -4.90 -2.40
C TYR A 54 2.07 -6.19 -3.23
N PHE A 55 1.44 -7.27 -2.76
CA PHE A 55 1.45 -8.57 -3.46
C PHE A 55 0.78 -8.50 -4.83
N SER A 56 -0.35 -7.80 -4.94
CA SER A 56 -1.05 -7.59 -6.22
C SER A 56 -0.15 -6.86 -7.23
N ARG A 57 0.54 -5.80 -6.80
CA ARG A 57 1.44 -5.02 -7.66
C ARG A 57 2.71 -5.78 -8.02
N LYS A 58 3.33 -6.48 -7.06
CA LYS A 58 4.47 -7.37 -7.29
C LYS A 58 4.15 -8.41 -8.37
N ASN A 59 2.95 -8.98 -8.33
CA ASN A 59 2.50 -9.93 -9.36
C ASN A 59 2.28 -9.28 -10.74
N LYS A 60 1.84 -8.02 -10.83
CA LYS A 60 1.72 -7.31 -12.12
C LYS A 60 3.07 -7.01 -12.73
N VAL A 61 3.99 -6.49 -11.92
CA VAL A 61 5.38 -6.21 -12.33
C VAL A 61 6.07 -7.49 -12.80
N ARG A 62 5.91 -8.59 -12.06
CA ARG A 62 6.46 -9.91 -12.46
C ARG A 62 5.91 -10.42 -13.79
N LYS A 63 4.70 -10.01 -14.16
CA LYS A 63 4.07 -10.31 -15.46
C LYS A 63 4.42 -9.29 -16.54
N GLY A 64 5.31 -8.33 -16.26
CA GLY A 64 5.68 -7.25 -17.18
C GLY A 64 4.52 -6.29 -17.49
N ARG A 65 3.58 -6.10 -16.55
CA ARG A 65 2.43 -5.19 -16.71
C ARG A 65 2.55 -4.01 -15.77
N TRP A 66 2.05 -2.86 -16.20
CA TRP A 66 2.12 -1.63 -15.41
C TRP A 66 1.38 -1.76 -14.07
N PRO A 67 1.99 -1.39 -12.92
CA PRO A 67 1.36 -1.52 -11.61
C PRO A 67 0.14 -0.60 -11.39
N GLY A 68 -0.12 0.36 -12.28
CA GLY A 68 -1.30 1.22 -12.28
C GLY A 68 -1.22 2.40 -11.31
N LYS A 69 -2.27 3.25 -11.30
CA LYS A 69 -2.35 4.51 -10.53
C LYS A 69 -2.09 4.30 -9.03
N ARG A 70 -1.54 5.32 -8.36
CA ARG A 70 -1.31 5.36 -6.91
C ARG A 70 -2.60 4.99 -6.14
N ARG A 71 -2.48 4.11 -5.13
CA ARG A 71 -3.62 3.73 -4.26
C ARG A 71 -3.67 4.67 -3.05
N ALA A 72 -4.88 5.01 -2.60
CA ALA A 72 -5.08 5.83 -1.41
C ALA A 72 -4.48 5.16 -0.17
N PHE A 73 -4.09 5.97 0.82
CA PHE A 73 -3.54 5.52 2.11
C PHE A 73 -2.25 4.68 2.06
N ILE A 74 -1.50 4.73 0.95
CA ILE A 74 -0.18 4.10 0.83
C ILE A 74 0.79 5.14 0.31
N TYR A 75 1.66 5.67 1.18
CA TYR A 75 2.63 6.71 0.79
C TYR A 75 3.99 6.14 0.34
N SER A 76 4.26 4.86 0.59
CA SER A 76 5.52 4.24 0.23
C SER A 76 5.62 3.97 -1.27
N GLU A 77 6.57 4.64 -1.92
CA GLU A 77 6.98 4.42 -3.32
C GLU A 77 7.28 2.93 -3.59
N LYS A 78 8.00 2.25 -2.70
CA LYS A 78 8.35 0.83 -2.84
C LYS A 78 7.10 -0.07 -2.94
N VAL A 79 6.08 0.21 -2.12
CA VAL A 79 4.82 -0.55 -2.12
C VAL A 79 4.02 -0.25 -3.38
N GLN A 80 3.93 1.01 -3.78
CA GLN A 80 3.21 1.43 -4.99
C GLN A 80 3.84 0.91 -6.28
N ARG A 81 5.16 0.69 -6.29
CA ARG A 81 5.89 0.11 -7.41
C ARG A 81 5.90 -1.41 -7.38
N GLY A 82 5.36 -2.04 -6.34
CA GLY A 82 5.42 -3.50 -6.17
C GLY A 82 6.85 -4.04 -6.03
N GLY A 83 7.79 -3.20 -5.55
CA GLY A 83 9.20 -3.53 -5.40
C GLY A 83 10.06 -3.33 -6.66
N ALA A 84 9.53 -2.83 -7.77
CA ALA A 84 10.31 -2.51 -8.97
C ALA A 84 11.11 -1.21 -8.84
N THR A 85 12.27 -1.19 -9.50
CA THR A 85 13.09 0.01 -9.71
C THR A 85 12.44 0.94 -10.74
N GLN A 86 12.73 2.24 -10.71
CA GLN A 86 12.21 3.19 -11.70
C GLN A 86 12.51 2.75 -13.13
N ALA A 87 13.75 2.35 -13.42
CA ALA A 87 14.16 1.88 -14.75
C ALA A 87 13.32 0.70 -15.26
N GLN A 88 13.02 -0.27 -14.39
CA GLN A 88 12.17 -1.42 -14.75
C GLN A 88 10.74 -1.00 -15.07
N LEU A 89 10.22 0.00 -14.37
CA LEU A 89 8.88 0.54 -14.61
C LEU A 89 8.81 1.31 -15.93
N ASP A 90 9.83 2.08 -16.24
CA ASP A 90 9.92 2.82 -17.49
C ASP A 90 9.98 1.86 -18.68
N GLU A 91 10.74 0.76 -18.55
CA GLU A 91 10.80 -0.32 -19.53
C GLU A 91 9.44 -1.01 -19.71
N ILE A 92 8.79 -1.44 -18.62
CA ILE A 92 7.44 -2.04 -18.66
C ILE A 92 6.44 -1.08 -19.33
N THR A 93 6.52 0.22 -19.06
CA THR A 93 5.64 1.22 -19.66
C THR A 93 5.89 1.37 -21.15
N ALA A 94 7.17 1.40 -21.56
CA ALA A 94 7.55 1.49 -22.97
C ALA A 94 7.05 0.26 -23.74
N MET A 95 7.20 -0.94 -23.16
CA MET A 95 6.69 -2.19 -23.72
C MET A 95 5.16 -2.18 -23.83
N GLU A 96 4.45 -1.68 -22.83
CA GLU A 96 2.98 -1.66 -22.84
C GLU A 96 2.42 -0.63 -23.85
N LYS A 97 3.02 0.56 -23.95
CA LYS A 97 2.70 1.56 -24.99
C LYS A 97 2.93 1.00 -26.39
N GLN A 98 4.04 0.30 -26.59
CA GLN A 98 4.34 -0.37 -27.85
C GLN A 98 3.30 -1.43 -28.21
N ARG A 99 2.84 -2.20 -27.22
CA ARG A 99 1.80 -3.23 -27.40
C ARG A 99 0.41 -2.64 -27.65
N ALA A 100 0.12 -1.47 -27.08
CA ALA A 100 -1.14 -0.75 -27.26
C ALA A 100 -1.23 0.01 -28.60
N GLN A 101 -0.09 0.35 -29.23
CA GLN A 101 -0.11 1.00 -30.54
C GLN A 101 -0.67 0.06 -31.61
N PRO A 102 -1.75 0.45 -32.32
CA PRO A 102 -2.30 -0.36 -33.41
C PRO A 102 -1.27 -0.49 -34.53
N LYS A 103 -1.22 -1.67 -35.17
CA LYS A 103 -0.27 -1.97 -36.26
C LYS A 103 -0.35 -0.95 -37.41
N SER A 104 -1.52 -0.34 -37.63
CA SER A 104 -1.73 0.73 -38.61
C SER A 104 -0.94 2.00 -38.29
N ALA A 105 -0.98 2.48 -37.05
CA ALA A 105 -0.25 3.67 -36.61
C ALA A 105 1.27 3.51 -36.75
N ARG A 106 1.78 2.30 -36.44
CA ARG A 106 3.20 1.95 -36.65
C ARG A 106 3.61 1.95 -38.11
N LYS A 107 2.72 1.55 -39.03
CA LYS A 107 3.00 1.52 -40.47
C LYS A 107 3.06 2.94 -41.04
N VAL A 108 2.05 3.76 -40.71
CA VAL A 108 1.99 5.17 -41.11
C VAL A 108 3.24 5.92 -40.66
N GLN A 109 3.65 5.77 -39.40
CA GLN A 109 4.83 6.47 -38.89
C GLN A 109 6.16 6.06 -39.56
N ARG A 110 6.27 4.80 -40.03
CA ARG A 110 7.42 4.33 -40.82
C ARG A 110 7.42 4.86 -42.25
N GLU A 111 6.24 5.08 -42.84
CA GLU A 111 6.10 5.67 -44.17
C GLU A 111 6.51 7.15 -44.15
N TRP A 112 6.03 7.93 -43.17
CA TRP A 112 6.45 9.33 -42.98
C TRP A 112 7.97 9.50 -42.85
N HIS A 113 8.65 8.63 -42.09
CA HIS A 113 10.11 8.68 -41.92
C HIS A 113 10.91 8.33 -43.18
N ARG A 114 10.28 7.72 -44.19
CA ARG A 114 10.93 7.32 -45.45
C ARG A 114 10.70 8.34 -46.57
N SER A 115 9.78 9.28 -46.37
CA SER A 115 9.35 10.27 -47.34
C SER A 115 9.96 11.66 -47.15
N GLY A 116 10.79 11.85 -46.12
CA GLY A 116 11.59 13.06 -45.89
C GLY A 116 13.08 12.74 -45.94
#